data_AF-A0A9E4GK32-F1
#
_entry.id   AF-A0A9E4GK32-F1
#
_cell.length_a   1.000
_cell.length_b   1.000
_cell.length_c   1.000
_cell.angle_alpha   90.00
_cell.angle_beta   90.00
_cell.angle_gamma   90.00
#
_symmetry.space_group_name_H-M   'P 1'
#
loop_
_entity.id
_entity.type
_entity.pdbx_description
1 polymer ?
#
loop_
_entity_poly.entity_id
_entity_poly.type
_entity_poly.pdbx_seq_one_letter_code
_entity_poly.pdbx_strand_id
1 'polypeptide(L)'
;MEHDTPLDRFYQGVIHNISWNNETGLIRSRSGKTFPFVFAYVTLLGAPRHDLRFLFEGMQVGFDVGWTSHGLRVTVIKVYDL
;
A
#
# COMPACT_ATOMS: atom_id res chain seq x y z
N MET A 1 16.38 23.54 9.85
CA MET A 1 17.10 22.42 9.21
C MET A 1 16.00 21.55 8.62
N GLU A 2 15.52 21.89 7.42
CA GLU A 2 14.57 21.04 6.71
C GLU A 2 15.31 19.78 6.31
N HIS A 3 14.97 18.65 6.94
CA HIS A 3 15.35 17.36 6.40
C HIS A 3 14.63 17.22 5.06
N ASP A 4 15.37 17.45 3.98
CA ASP A 4 14.99 17.11 2.62
C ASP A 4 14.79 15.59 2.59
N THR A 5 13.60 15.18 3.02
CA THR A 5 13.19 13.78 3.05
C THR A 5 13.14 13.40 1.57
N PRO A 6 13.87 12.36 1.11
CA PRO A 6 13.90 12.02 -0.31
C PRO A 6 12.46 12.01 -0.83
N LEU A 7 12.16 12.89 -1.81
CA LEU A 7 10.83 13.04 -2.40
C LEU A 7 10.19 11.66 -2.50
N ASP A 8 9.15 11.43 -1.71
CA ASP A 8 8.62 10.09 -1.56
C ASP A 8 8.01 9.67 -2.89
N ARG A 9 8.70 8.77 -3.61
CA ARG A 9 8.40 8.48 -5.03
C ARG A 9 7.21 7.56 -5.22
N PHE A 10 6.56 7.16 -4.12
CA PHE A 10 5.38 6.30 -4.16
C PHE A 10 4.15 7.05 -4.66
N TYR A 11 3.30 6.33 -5.38
CA TYR A 11 1.94 6.78 -5.63
C TYR A 11 1.21 6.96 -4.29
N GLN A 12 0.34 7.95 -4.22
CA GLN A 12 -0.41 8.25 -3.00
C GLN A 12 -1.85 7.74 -3.12
N GLY A 13 -2.32 7.08 -2.07
CA GLY A 13 -3.66 6.50 -2.05
C GLY A 13 -4.18 6.23 -0.65
N VAL A 14 -5.37 5.66 -0.61
CA VAL A 14 -6.05 5.26 0.61
C VAL A 14 -6.41 3.78 0.51
N ILE A 15 -6.21 3.03 1.59
CA ILE A 15 -6.72 1.65 1.70
C ILE A 15 -8.24 1.72 1.62
N HIS A 16 -8.81 1.20 0.54
CA HIS A 16 -10.25 1.27 0.29
C HIS A 16 -11.00 0.09 0.89
N ASN A 17 -10.40 -1.10 0.88
CA ASN A 17 -10.98 -2.33 1.42
C ASN A 17 -9.87 -3.33 1.76
N ILE A 18 -10.03 -4.11 2.83
CA ILE A 18 -9.22 -5.28 3.14
C ILE A 18 -10.11 -6.52 3.34
N SER A 19 -9.86 -7.56 2.57
CA SER A 19 -10.41 -8.90 2.80
C SER A 19 -9.35 -9.79 3.45
N TRP A 20 -9.40 -9.91 4.77
CA TRP A 20 -8.46 -10.74 5.54
C TRP A 20 -8.59 -12.23 5.20
N ASN A 21 -9.80 -12.72 4.95
CA ASN A 21 -10.05 -14.13 4.62
C ASN A 21 -9.43 -14.52 3.27
N ASN A 22 -9.44 -13.60 2.31
CA ASN A 22 -8.89 -13.82 0.97
C ASN A 22 -7.47 -13.24 0.82
N GLU A 23 -6.89 -12.70 1.90
CA GLU A 23 -5.56 -12.08 1.92
C GLU A 23 -5.35 -11.07 0.78
N THR A 24 -6.36 -10.22 0.57
CA THR A 24 -6.41 -9.24 -0.53
C THR A 24 -6.89 -7.89 -0.04
N GLY A 25 -6.66 -6.86 -0.85
CA GLY A 25 -7.27 -5.57 -0.64
C GLY A 25 -7.18 -4.67 -1.85
N LEU A 26 -7.67 -3.46 -1.68
CA LEU A 26 -7.75 -2.44 -2.72
C LEU A 26 -7.19 -1.12 -2.19
N ILE A 27 -6.35 -0.46 -2.99
CA ILE A 27 -5.95 0.93 -2.78
C ILE A 27 -6.66 1.80 -3.81
N ARG A 28 -7.29 2.88 -3.35
CA ARG A 28 -7.80 3.94 -4.24
C ARG A 28 -6.76 5.05 -4.32
N SER A 29 -6.23 5.28 -5.51
CA SER A 29 -5.29 6.39 -5.76
C SER A 29 -5.99 7.74 -5.64
N ARG A 30 -5.21 8.81 -5.51
CA ARG A 30 -5.74 10.19 -5.52
C ARG A 30 -6.51 10.54 -6.80
N SER A 31 -6.18 9.91 -7.94
CA SER A 31 -6.90 10.08 -9.21
C SER A 31 -8.22 9.27 -9.27
N GLY A 32 -8.55 8.52 -8.22
CA GLY A 32 -9.77 7.72 -8.12
C GLY A 32 -9.68 6.32 -8.71
N LYS A 33 -8.54 5.94 -9.30
CA LYS A 33 -8.29 4.58 -9.82
C LYS A 33 -8.04 3.61 -8.68
N THR A 34 -8.57 2.39 -8.82
CA THR A 34 -8.39 1.33 -7.83
C THR A 34 -7.31 0.36 -8.28
N PHE A 35 -6.43 -0.01 -7.34
CA PHE A 35 -5.33 -0.94 -7.54
C PHE A 35 -5.46 -2.11 -6.56
N PRO A 36 -5.60 -3.35 -7.05
CA PRO A 36 -5.67 -4.51 -6.19
C PRO A 36 -4.31 -4.92 -5.66
N PHE A 37 -4.30 -5.46 -4.45
CA PHE A 37 -3.12 -6.05 -3.81
C PHE A 37 -3.45 -7.41 -3.21
N VAL A 38 -2.45 -8.27 -3.16
CA VAL A 38 -2.51 -9.61 -2.55
C VAL A 38 -1.39 -9.66 -1.54
N PHE A 39 -1.65 -10.13 -0.33
CA PHE A 39 -0.70 -10.04 0.78
C PHE A 39 0.64 -10.68 0.43
N ALA A 40 0.60 -11.84 -0.24
CA ALA A 40 1.78 -12.57 -0.69
C ALA A 40 2.70 -11.79 -1.64
N TYR A 41 2.24 -10.71 -2.27
CA TYR A 41 3.02 -9.90 -3.20
C TYR A 41 3.38 -8.51 -2.66
N VAL A 42 2.93 -8.17 -1.45
CA VAL A 42 3.15 -6.85 -0.86
C VAL A 42 4.32 -6.88 0.10
N THR A 43 5.28 -6.00 -0.14
CA THR A 43 6.26 -5.58 0.88
C THR A 43 5.71 -4.37 1.62
N LEU A 44 5.61 -4.48 2.95
CA LEU A 44 5.16 -3.38 3.80
C LEU A 44 6.35 -2.60 4.36
N LEU A 45 6.36 -1.29 4.19
CA LEU A 45 7.37 -0.38 4.71
C LEU A 45 6.76 0.51 5.78
N GLY A 46 7.55 0.84 6.81
CA GLY A 46 7.10 1.71 7.92
C GLY A 46 6.33 0.99 9.03
N ALA A 47 5.82 -0.23 8.80
CA ALA A 47 5.11 -1.01 9.81
C ALA A 47 6.02 -1.85 10.72
N PRO A 48 5.73 -1.95 12.03
CA PRO A 48 6.41 -2.85 12.95
C PRO A 48 6.38 -4.27 12.40
N ARG A 49 7.57 -4.87 12.29
CA ARG A 49 7.74 -6.24 11.78
C ARG A 49 7.21 -6.45 10.35
N HIS A 50 6.98 -5.39 9.58
CA HIS A 50 6.39 -5.46 8.23
C HIS A 50 5.03 -6.17 8.21
N ASP A 51 4.26 -6.04 9.29
CA ASP A 51 3.02 -6.79 9.49
C ASP A 51 1.81 -6.10 8.84
N LEU A 52 1.18 -6.77 7.87
CA LEU A 52 0.02 -6.25 7.14
C LEU A 52 -1.20 -5.99 8.04
N ARG A 53 -1.27 -6.58 9.23
CA ARG A 53 -2.34 -6.35 10.21
C ARG A 53 -2.43 -4.92 10.74
N PHE A 54 -1.40 -4.10 10.53
CA PHE A 54 -1.45 -2.67 10.83
C PHE A 54 -2.24 -1.86 9.79
N LEU A 55 -2.54 -2.43 8.62
CA LEU A 55 -3.37 -1.77 7.63
C LEU A 55 -4.84 -1.79 8.05
N PHE A 56 -5.54 -0.68 7.83
CA PHE A 56 -6.98 -0.57 8.02
C PHE A 56 -7.61 0.30 6.93
N GLU A 57 -8.91 0.12 6.69
CA GLU A 57 -9.66 0.90 5.71
C GLU A 57 -9.67 2.39 6.08
N GLY A 58 -9.43 3.25 5.10
CA GLY A 58 -9.28 4.70 5.30
C GLY A 58 -7.85 5.15 5.60
N MET A 59 -6.89 4.24 5.81
CA MET A 59 -5.49 4.59 6.03
C MET A 59 -4.85 5.20 4.78
N GLN A 60 -4.17 6.35 4.95
CA GLN A 60 -3.35 6.95 3.90
C GLN A 60 -2.02 6.21 3.78
N VAL A 61 -1.65 5.85 2.55
CA VAL A 61 -0.45 5.07 2.26
C VAL A 61 0.22 5.52 0.97
N GLY A 62 1.53 5.31 0.93
CA GLY A 62 2.30 5.27 -0.30
C GLY A 62 2.21 3.87 -0.90
N PHE A 63 2.19 3.74 -2.22
CA PHE A 63 2.22 2.45 -2.88
C PHE A 63 2.96 2.47 -4.22
N ASP A 64 3.48 1.31 -4.61
CA ASP A 64 4.01 1.04 -5.95
C ASP A 64 3.28 -0.15 -6.58
N VAL A 65 3.28 -0.19 -7.91
CA VAL A 65 2.66 -1.27 -8.68
C VAL A 65 3.69 -2.02 -9.52
N GLY A 66 3.50 -3.32 -9.65
CA GLY A 66 4.34 -4.20 -10.45
C GLY A 66 3.52 -5.30 -11.12
N TRP A 67 4.11 -5.92 -12.13
CA TRP A 67 3.54 -7.12 -12.77
C TRP A 67 3.76 -8.33 -11.88
N THR A 68 2.69 -9.06 -11.59
CA THR A 68 2.72 -10.35 -10.92
C THR A 68 2.08 -11.41 -11.80
N SER A 69 2.10 -12.68 -11.35
CA SER A 69 1.35 -13.77 -12.01
C SER A 69 -0.17 -13.51 -12.07
N HIS A 70 -0.68 -12.54 -11.32
CA HIS A 70 -2.09 -12.13 -11.30
C HIS A 70 -2.35 -10.81 -12.04
N GLY A 71 -1.39 -10.34 -12.85
CA GLY A 71 -1.44 -9.07 -13.57
C GLY A 71 -0.84 -7.90 -12.77
N LEU A 72 -1.22 -6.67 -13.13
CA LEU A 72 -0.73 -5.48 -12.41
C LEU A 72 -1.32 -5.46 -10.99
N ARG A 73 -0.47 -5.44 -9.97
CA ARG A 73 -0.82 -5.43 -8.55
C ARG A 73 0.02 -4.41 -7.81
N VAL A 74 -0.45 -3.96 -6.66
CA VAL A 74 0.41 -3.26 -5.69
C VAL A 74 1.43 -4.25 -5.15
N THR A 75 2.70 -3.85 -5.14
CA THR A 75 3.84 -4.67 -4.68
C THR A 75 4.54 -4.09 -3.46
N VAL A 76 4.37 -2.79 -3.21
CA VAL A 76 4.87 -2.11 -2.02
C VAL A 76 3.76 -1.26 -1.44
N ILE A 77 3.61 -1.30 -0.12
CA ILE A 77 2.80 -0.35 0.63
C ILE A 77 3.70 0.30 1.67
N LYS A 78 3.71 1.62 1.74
CA LYS A 78 4.42 2.40 2.74
C LYS A 78 3.39 3.05 3.67
N VAL A 79 3.50 2.74 4.95
CA VAL A 79 2.71 3.38 6.01
C VAL A 79 3.47 4.62 6.48
N TYR A 80 2.75 5.74 6.58
CA TYR A 80 3.31 7.01 7.04
C TYR A 80 3.13 7.22 8.54
N ASP A 81 1.95 6.86 9.05
CA ASP A 81 1.54 7.13 10.41
C ASP A 81 1.06 5.84 11.08
N LEU A 82 1.58 5.56 12.27
CA LEU A 82 1.22 4.41 13.12
C LEU A 82 0.99 4.86 14.55
#